data_AF-A0AAD4GZ92-F1
#
_entry.id   AF-A0AAD4GZ92-F1
#
_cell.length_a   1.000
_cell.length_b   1.000
_cell.length_c   1.000
_cell.angle_alpha   90.00
_cell.angle_beta   90.00
_cell.angle_gamma   90.00
#
_symmetry.space_group_name_H-M   'P 1'
#
loop_
_entity.id
_entity.type
_entity.pdbx_description
1 polymer ?
#
loop_
_entity_poly.entity_id
_entity_poly.type
_entity_poly.pdbx_seq_one_letter_code
_entity_poly.pdbx_strand_id
1 'polypeptide(L)'
;MEFLWTGDQKLNTVHVQDVVSAVWHTANWYVSSDNSRPGAPVTFNLADKNDTDQEAVNKHIQSIFAIETGFKGTAFSEAAMLFGQQETAEETNDMHLGPWADILKSQNIKTSPLTPYLEADLLAKNSLSLDGNQISVSTGFKYEHPKLLEQSLRDIISDFQNLGIWPRD
;
A
#
# COMPACT_ATOMS: atom_id res chain seq x y z
N MET A 1 -5.69 11.68 -12.43
CA MET A 1 -6.11 11.40 -11.02
C MET A 1 -5.37 12.37 -10.11
N GLU A 2 -6.05 13.06 -9.20
CA GLU A 2 -5.40 14.00 -8.27
C GLU A 2 -5.46 13.49 -6.83
N PHE A 3 -4.33 13.52 -6.14
CA PHE A 3 -4.22 13.16 -4.74
C PHE A 3 -4.39 14.38 -3.84
N LEU A 4 -4.96 14.17 -2.65
CA LEU A 4 -5.26 15.26 -1.73
C LEU A 4 -4.00 15.98 -1.26
N TRP A 5 -2.98 15.24 -0.79
CA TRP A 5 -1.77 15.81 -0.20
C TRP A 5 -0.62 15.97 -1.19
N THR A 6 0.59 16.20 -0.68
CA THR A 6 1.83 16.41 -1.44
C THR A 6 2.59 15.10 -1.67
N GLY A 7 3.44 15.09 -2.70
CA GLY A 7 4.21 13.89 -3.09
C GLY A 7 5.20 13.37 -2.05
N ASP A 8 5.62 14.20 -1.11
CA ASP A 8 6.57 13.87 -0.04
C ASP A 8 5.93 13.16 1.17
N GLN A 9 4.60 12.95 1.17
CA GLN A 9 3.94 12.17 2.22
C GLN A 9 4.48 10.73 2.24
N LYS A 10 5.02 10.32 3.39
CA LYS A 10 5.64 9.01 3.56
C LYS A 10 4.62 7.90 3.64
N LEU A 11 4.86 6.86 2.85
CA LEU A 11 4.05 5.66 2.68
C LEU A 11 4.98 4.46 2.68
N ASN A 12 5.53 4.08 3.83
CA ASN A 12 6.41 2.92 3.83
C ASN A 12 5.65 1.67 3.36
N THR A 13 6.24 0.92 2.44
CA THR A 13 5.65 -0.25 1.80
C THR A 13 6.40 -1.52 2.20
N VAL A 14 5.74 -2.66 2.18
CA VAL A 14 6.40 -3.97 2.35
C VAL A 14 5.74 -4.94 1.39
N HIS A 15 6.53 -5.70 0.64
CA HIS A 15 5.99 -6.71 -0.25
C HIS A 15 5.32 -7.84 0.55
N VAL A 16 4.18 -8.35 0.09
CA VAL A 16 3.43 -9.38 0.83
C VAL A 16 4.25 -10.65 1.08
N GLN A 17 5.13 -11.03 0.16
CA GLN A 17 6.02 -12.17 0.35
C GLN A 17 7.00 -11.91 1.51
N ASP A 18 7.53 -10.69 1.65
CA ASP A 18 8.38 -10.34 2.78
C ASP A 18 7.60 -10.34 4.11
N VAL A 19 6.33 -9.93 4.09
CA VAL A 19 5.45 -10.03 5.28
C VAL A 19 5.30 -11.49 5.71
N VAL A 20 4.97 -12.39 4.78
CA VAL A 20 4.80 -13.82 5.06
C VAL A 20 6.12 -14.45 5.51
N SER A 21 7.23 -14.14 4.82
CA SER A 21 8.56 -14.61 5.18
C SER A 21 8.99 -14.12 6.56
N ALA A 22 8.67 -12.88 6.93
CA ALA A 22 8.95 -12.34 8.25
C ALA A 22 8.16 -13.05 9.36
N VAL A 23 6.90 -13.38 9.12
CA VAL A 23 6.09 -14.17 10.08
C VAL A 23 6.74 -15.52 10.34
N TRP A 24 7.12 -16.24 9.28
CA TRP A 24 7.77 -17.55 9.44
C TRP A 24 9.16 -17.43 10.09
N HIS A 25 9.96 -16.45 9.66
CA HIS A 25 11.29 -16.18 10.20
C HIS A 25 11.24 -15.87 11.70
N THR A 26 10.34 -14.98 12.12
CA THR A 26 10.21 -14.59 13.53
C THR A 26 9.67 -15.71 14.40
N ALA A 27 8.76 -16.54 13.89
CA ALA A 27 8.29 -17.74 14.60
C ALA A 27 9.43 -18.73 14.87
N ASN A 28 10.26 -19.01 13.86
CA ASN A 28 11.43 -19.89 14.02
C ASN A 28 12.50 -19.27 14.93
N TRP A 29 12.79 -17.99 14.76
CA TRP A 29 13.72 -17.27 15.63
C TRP A 29 13.26 -17.30 17.09
N TYR A 30 11.97 -17.11 17.35
CA TYR A 30 11.43 -17.04 18.71
C TYR A 30 11.70 -18.30 19.55
N VAL A 31 11.62 -19.47 18.92
CA VAL A 31 11.89 -20.78 19.56
C VAL A 31 13.36 -21.23 19.45
N SER A 32 14.19 -20.49 18.72
CA SER A 32 15.60 -20.80 18.56
C SER A 32 16.42 -20.47 19.82
N SER A 33 17.59 -21.09 19.96
CA SER A 33 18.57 -20.73 20.99
C SER A 33 19.16 -19.33 20.82
N ASP A 34 19.00 -18.73 19.65
CA ASP A 34 19.56 -17.41 19.30
C ASP A 34 18.65 -16.26 19.77
N ASN A 35 17.47 -16.58 20.30
CA ASN A 35 16.60 -15.59 20.92
C ASN A 35 17.20 -15.11 22.26
N SER A 36 17.66 -13.86 22.29
CA SER A 36 18.21 -13.21 23.49
C SER A 36 17.17 -12.90 24.58
N ARG A 37 15.88 -13.11 24.31
CA ARG A 37 14.75 -12.85 25.22
C ARG A 37 13.75 -14.02 25.26
N PRO A 38 14.18 -15.22 25.69
CA PRO A 38 13.29 -16.37 25.73
C PRO A 38 12.12 -16.13 26.71
N GLY A 39 10.89 -16.42 26.28
CA GLY A 39 9.68 -16.35 27.10
C GLY A 39 9.00 -14.98 27.21
N ALA A 40 9.55 -13.91 26.62
CA ALA A 40 8.89 -12.60 26.55
C ALA A 40 8.39 -12.33 25.12
N PRO A 41 7.18 -11.79 24.93
CA PRO A 41 6.72 -11.39 23.60
C PRO A 41 7.63 -10.27 23.05
N VAL A 42 7.93 -10.34 21.75
CA VAL A 42 8.69 -9.32 21.03
C VAL A 42 7.88 -8.90 19.81
N THR A 43 7.71 -7.60 19.64
CA THR A 43 7.04 -7.01 18.47
C THR A 43 8.08 -6.45 17.52
N PHE A 44 7.94 -6.73 16.23
CA PHE A 44 8.78 -6.17 15.18
C PHE A 44 7.90 -5.44 14.17
N ASN A 45 8.29 -4.20 13.82
CA ASN A 45 7.72 -3.52 12.67
C ASN A 45 8.36 -4.06 11.38
N LEU A 46 7.57 -4.09 10.31
CA LEU A 46 8.07 -4.26 8.95
C LEU A 46 7.85 -2.95 8.20
N ALA A 47 8.90 -2.47 7.54
CA ALA A 47 8.87 -1.26 6.73
C ALA A 47 9.98 -1.34 5.67
N ASP A 48 9.77 -0.76 4.49
CA ASP A 48 10.84 -0.60 3.52
C ASP A 48 11.96 0.28 4.09
N LYS A 49 13.15 0.13 3.49
CA LYS A 49 14.33 0.94 3.82
C LYS A 49 14.60 2.05 2.81
N ASN A 50 13.70 2.26 1.84
CA ASN A 50 13.84 3.25 0.77
C ASN A 50 13.14 4.56 1.08
N ASP A 51 12.44 4.66 2.21
CA ASP A 51 11.70 5.85 2.61
C ASP A 51 10.63 6.23 1.57
N THR A 52 9.92 5.21 1.07
CA THR A 52 8.88 5.35 0.03
C THR A 52 7.88 6.44 0.38
N ASP A 53 7.61 7.30 -0.60
CA ASP A 53 6.64 8.38 -0.52
C ASP A 53 5.58 8.27 -1.61
N GLN A 54 4.59 9.15 -1.54
CA GLN A 54 3.47 9.18 -2.47
C GLN A 54 3.91 9.46 -3.91
N GLU A 55 4.96 10.26 -4.11
CA GLU A 55 5.52 10.51 -5.44
C GLU A 55 6.13 9.25 -6.06
N ALA A 56 6.87 8.46 -5.26
CA ALA A 56 7.45 7.19 -5.72
C ALA A 56 6.36 6.21 -6.16
N VAL A 57 5.27 6.08 -5.40
CA VAL A 57 4.12 5.24 -5.76
C VAL A 57 3.44 5.76 -7.04
N ASN A 58 3.22 7.07 -7.14
CA ASN A 58 2.54 7.69 -8.27
C ASN A 58 3.28 7.52 -9.59
N LYS A 59 4.62 7.57 -9.59
CA LYS A 59 5.45 7.30 -10.78
C LYS A 59 5.13 5.93 -11.38
N HIS A 60 4.94 4.91 -10.54
CA HIS A 60 4.55 3.58 -11.00
C HIS A 60 3.11 3.53 -11.51
N ILE A 61 2.16 4.19 -10.84
CA ILE A 61 0.77 4.27 -11.30
C ILE A 61 0.67 4.90 -12.69
N GLN A 62 1.35 6.03 -12.91
CA GLN A 62 1.39 6.71 -14.21
C GLN A 62 1.96 5.79 -15.29
N SER A 63 3.08 5.11 -15.00
CA SER A 63 3.75 4.19 -15.93
C SER A 63 2.89 2.97 -16.26
N ILE A 64 2.21 2.39 -15.26
CA ILE A 64 1.40 1.17 -15.43
C ILE A 64 0.15 1.45 -16.26
N PHE A 65 -0.58 2.52 -15.95
CA PHE A 65 -1.89 2.81 -16.55
C PHE A 65 -1.85 3.87 -17.65
N ALA A 66 -0.68 4.45 -17.94
CA ALA A 66 -0.52 5.55 -18.90
C ALA A 66 -1.47 6.74 -18.62
N ILE A 67 -1.60 7.11 -17.35
CA ILE A 67 -2.43 8.23 -16.89
C ILE A 67 -1.57 9.34 -16.30
N GLU A 68 -2.10 10.56 -16.30
CA GLU A 68 -1.52 11.67 -15.54
C GLU A 68 -2.00 11.65 -14.08
N THR A 69 -1.08 11.90 -13.15
CA THR A 69 -1.42 12.12 -11.75
C THR A 69 -0.93 13.47 -11.25
N GLY A 70 -1.68 14.08 -10.34
CA GLY A 70 -1.32 15.35 -9.71
C GLY A 70 -1.55 15.34 -8.20
N PHE A 71 -1.21 16.47 -7.57
CA PHE A 71 -1.38 16.70 -6.14
C PHE A 71 -2.13 18.02 -5.95
N LYS A 72 -3.22 18.03 -5.17
CA LYS A 72 -3.90 19.27 -4.80
C LYS A 72 -3.00 20.18 -3.96
N GLY A 73 -2.02 19.58 -3.26
CA GLY A 73 -0.89 20.27 -2.63
C GLY A 73 -1.31 21.22 -1.50
N THR A 74 -0.43 22.16 -1.15
CA THR A 74 -0.64 23.14 -0.06
C THR A 74 -1.54 24.32 -0.44
N ALA A 75 -2.18 24.29 -1.62
CA ALA A 75 -3.05 25.36 -2.09
C ALA A 75 -4.33 25.52 -1.24
N PHE A 76 -4.67 24.50 -0.45
CA PHE A 76 -5.75 24.52 0.53
C PHE A 76 -5.19 24.57 1.96
N SER A 77 -5.89 25.23 2.87
CA SER A 77 -5.51 25.23 4.29
C SER A 77 -5.70 23.82 4.88
N GLU A 78 -4.88 23.44 5.87
CA GLU A 78 -5.00 22.12 6.51
C GLU A 78 -6.40 21.86 7.08
N ALA A 79 -7.04 22.90 7.63
CA ALA A 79 -8.43 22.81 8.09
C ALA A 79 -9.41 22.54 6.94
N ALA A 80 -9.27 23.24 5.80
CA ALA A 80 -10.11 23.00 4.63
C ALA A 80 -9.92 21.57 4.07
N MET A 81 -8.70 21.06 4.09
CA MET A 81 -8.42 19.70 3.67
C MET A 81 -8.99 18.68 4.65
N LEU A 82 -8.88 18.91 5.96
CA LEU A 82 -9.42 18.00 6.99
C LEU A 82 -10.95 17.92 6.93
N PHE A 83 -11.64 19.06 6.86
CA PHE A 83 -13.11 19.08 6.72
C PHE A 83 -13.57 18.56 5.36
N GLY A 84 -12.75 18.76 4.31
CA GLY A 84 -13.01 18.25 2.97
C GLY A 84 -12.66 16.77 2.75
N GLN A 85 -12.05 16.06 3.71
CA GLN A 85 -11.70 14.64 3.54
C GLN A 85 -12.95 13.78 3.32
N GLN A 86 -13.99 14.00 4.13
CA GLN A 86 -15.22 13.24 4.02
C GLN A 86 -15.91 13.49 2.67
N GLU A 87 -16.07 14.76 2.29
CA GLU A 87 -16.63 15.16 1.00
C GLU A 87 -15.80 14.61 -0.17
N THR A 88 -14.47 14.73 -0.11
CA THR A 88 -13.56 14.20 -1.15
C THR A 88 -13.68 12.68 -1.28
N ALA A 89 -13.79 11.95 -0.16
CA ALA A 89 -13.98 10.51 -0.17
C ALA A 89 -15.34 10.14 -0.78
N GLU A 90 -16.42 10.82 -0.38
CA GLU A 90 -17.77 10.63 -0.92
C GLU A 90 -17.81 10.90 -2.43
N GLU A 91 -17.29 12.04 -2.89
CA GLU A 91 -17.17 12.37 -4.32
C GLU A 91 -16.34 11.33 -5.09
N THR A 92 -15.22 10.90 -4.52
CA THR A 92 -14.36 9.87 -5.12
C THR A 92 -15.14 8.56 -5.27
N ASN A 93 -15.85 8.14 -4.22
CA ASN A 93 -16.64 6.93 -4.24
C ASN A 93 -17.77 6.98 -5.28
N ASP A 94 -18.51 8.10 -5.35
CA ASP A 94 -19.56 8.32 -6.34
C ASP A 94 -19.05 8.25 -7.78
N MET A 95 -17.85 8.78 -8.03
CA MET A 95 -17.23 8.77 -9.35
C MET A 95 -16.69 7.39 -9.77
N HIS A 96 -16.23 6.55 -8.85
CA HIS A 96 -15.44 5.35 -9.19
C HIS A 96 -16.19 4.01 -8.99
N LEU A 97 -17.11 3.92 -8.01
CA LEU A 97 -17.79 2.65 -7.70
C LEU A 97 -18.67 2.14 -8.84
N GLY A 98 -19.43 3.04 -9.48
CA GLY A 98 -20.28 2.71 -10.63
C GLY A 98 -19.46 2.20 -11.82
N PRO A 99 -18.50 2.99 -12.34
CA PRO A 99 -17.64 2.54 -13.43
C PRO A 99 -16.87 1.25 -13.13
N TRP A 100 -16.39 1.06 -11.89
CA TRP A 100 -15.76 -0.20 -11.50
C TRP A 100 -16.71 -1.40 -11.63
N ALA A 101 -17.95 -1.27 -11.14
CA ALA A 101 -18.95 -2.32 -11.27
C ALA A 101 -19.28 -2.64 -12.73
N ASP A 102 -19.35 -1.61 -13.59
CA ASP A 102 -19.59 -1.79 -15.03
C ASP A 102 -18.42 -2.52 -15.73
N ILE A 103 -17.17 -2.18 -15.38
CA ILE A 103 -15.98 -2.86 -15.89
C ILE A 103 -16.00 -4.34 -15.49
N LEU A 104 -16.21 -4.65 -14.20
CA LEU A 104 -16.30 -6.04 -13.72
C LEU A 104 -17.39 -6.82 -14.46
N LYS A 105 -18.58 -6.22 -14.62
CA LYS A 105 -19.72 -6.83 -15.33
C LYS A 105 -19.40 -7.09 -16.80
N SER A 106 -18.76 -6.16 -17.49
CA SER A 106 -18.37 -6.30 -18.91
C SER A 106 -17.40 -7.46 -19.15
N GLN A 107 -16.57 -7.77 -18.15
CA GLN A 107 -15.57 -8.84 -18.18
C GLN A 107 -16.09 -10.14 -17.54
N ASN A 108 -17.40 -10.23 -17.24
CA ASN A 108 -18.05 -11.37 -16.60
C ASN A 108 -17.41 -11.76 -15.24
N ILE A 109 -16.85 -10.78 -14.52
CA ILE A 109 -16.32 -10.94 -13.17
C ILE A 109 -17.48 -10.74 -12.19
N LYS A 110 -17.98 -11.84 -11.62
CA LYS A 110 -19.18 -11.82 -10.77
C LYS A 110 -18.92 -11.31 -9.35
N THR A 111 -17.71 -11.53 -8.85
CA THR A 111 -17.30 -11.17 -7.50
C THR A 111 -15.83 -10.82 -7.51
N SER A 112 -15.49 -9.64 -7.00
CA SER A 112 -14.11 -9.28 -6.69
C SER A 112 -14.05 -8.85 -5.22
N PRO A 113 -13.05 -9.32 -4.44
CA PRO A 113 -12.80 -8.77 -3.10
C PRO A 113 -12.16 -7.39 -3.17
N LEU A 114 -11.78 -6.91 -4.36
CA LEU A 114 -11.15 -5.61 -4.56
C LEU A 114 -12.23 -4.55 -4.76
N THR A 115 -12.06 -3.44 -4.05
CA THR A 115 -12.98 -2.31 -4.07
C THR A 115 -12.21 -1.01 -4.25
N PRO A 116 -12.67 -0.08 -5.10
CA PRO A 116 -12.13 1.27 -5.16
C PRO A 116 -12.73 2.17 -4.06
N TYR A 117 -13.54 1.62 -3.14
CA TYR A 117 -14.11 2.38 -2.04
C TYR A 117 -12.99 2.99 -1.18
N LEU A 118 -13.06 4.30 -1.01
CA LEU A 118 -12.12 5.10 -0.24
C LEU A 118 -12.78 5.54 1.06
N GLU A 119 -12.20 5.14 2.19
CA GLU A 119 -12.56 5.65 3.50
C GLU A 119 -11.89 7.02 3.74
N ALA A 120 -12.61 7.94 4.37
CA ALA A 120 -12.11 9.30 4.63
C ALA A 120 -10.82 9.29 5.49
N ASP A 121 -10.69 8.34 6.41
CA ASP A 121 -9.50 8.21 7.27
C ASP A 121 -8.22 7.88 6.46
N LEU A 122 -8.36 7.25 5.28
CA LEU A 122 -7.23 7.00 4.37
C LEU A 122 -6.74 8.29 3.70
N LEU A 123 -7.56 9.34 3.69
CA LEU A 123 -7.18 10.69 3.26
C LEU A 123 -6.59 11.53 4.40
N ALA A 124 -6.40 10.99 5.61
CA ALA A 124 -5.74 11.74 6.67
C ALA A 124 -4.27 12.02 6.32
N LYS A 125 -3.76 13.20 6.73
CA LYS A 125 -2.36 13.61 6.55
C LYS A 125 -1.43 12.93 7.55
N ASN A 126 -1.41 11.60 7.54
CA ASN A 126 -0.55 10.80 8.40
C ASN A 126 0.61 10.23 7.58
N SER A 127 1.83 10.54 7.98
CA SER A 127 2.99 9.81 7.48
C SER A 127 2.94 8.39 8.04
N LEU A 128 2.90 7.39 7.16
CA LEU A 128 2.93 5.98 7.51
C LEU A 128 4.37 5.45 7.48
N SER A 129 5.29 6.21 8.09
CA SER A 129 6.69 5.80 8.21
C SER A 129 6.98 5.16 9.56
N LEU A 130 7.68 4.02 9.54
CA LEU A 130 7.99 3.22 10.72
C LEU A 130 9.45 2.78 10.69
N ASP A 131 10.08 2.69 11.86
CA ASP A 131 11.39 2.06 11.96
C ASP A 131 11.24 0.52 11.96
N GLY A 132 11.62 -0.09 10.83
CA GLY A 132 11.64 -1.55 10.63
C GLY A 132 13.01 -2.20 10.87
N ASN A 133 13.99 -1.52 11.49
CA ASN A 133 15.36 -2.05 11.62
C ASN A 133 15.48 -3.21 12.61
N GLN A 134 14.64 -3.22 13.65
CA GLN A 134 14.77 -4.15 14.77
C GLN A 134 14.71 -5.62 14.32
N ILE A 135 13.88 -5.97 13.33
CA ILE A 135 13.77 -7.36 12.85
C ILE A 135 15.09 -7.83 12.21
N SER A 136 15.71 -7.01 11.36
CA SER A 136 16.98 -7.36 10.72
C SER A 136 18.12 -7.45 11.74
N VAL A 137 18.20 -6.51 12.67
CA VAL A 137 19.29 -6.47 13.68
C VAL A 137 19.17 -7.61 14.68
N SER A 138 17.95 -7.89 15.17
CA SER A 138 17.74 -8.85 16.26
C SER A 138 17.69 -10.30 15.77
N THR A 139 17.26 -10.51 14.53
CA THR A 139 16.95 -11.86 14.03
C THR A 139 17.70 -12.23 12.75
N GLY A 140 18.43 -11.29 12.13
CA GLY A 140 19.09 -11.50 10.84
C GLY A 140 18.16 -11.51 9.63
N PHE A 141 16.88 -11.14 9.79
CA PHE A 141 15.91 -11.10 8.69
C PHE A 141 16.36 -10.21 7.53
N LYS A 142 16.21 -10.74 6.31
CA LYS A 142 16.53 -10.07 5.05
C LYS A 142 15.27 -10.00 4.18
N TYR A 143 14.99 -8.81 3.67
CA TYR A 143 13.94 -8.58 2.70
C TYR A 143 14.38 -9.12 1.34
N GLU A 144 13.55 -9.95 0.72
CA GLU A 144 13.72 -10.45 -0.64
C GLU A 144 13.31 -9.40 -1.67
N HIS A 145 12.32 -8.56 -1.32
CA HIS A 145 11.84 -7.45 -2.15
C HIS A 145 12.10 -6.12 -1.45
N PRO A 146 13.38 -5.70 -1.33
CA PRO A 146 13.75 -4.55 -0.51
C PRO A 146 13.32 -3.21 -1.10
N LYS A 147 12.77 -3.17 -2.32
CA LYS A 147 12.39 -1.96 -3.05
C LYS A 147 11.02 -2.10 -3.69
N LEU A 148 10.28 -0.99 -3.73
CA LEU A 148 9.11 -0.87 -4.59
C LEU A 148 9.58 -0.86 -6.05
N LEU A 149 9.16 -1.86 -6.82
CA LEU A 149 9.48 -1.99 -8.23
C LEU A 149 8.17 -2.07 -9.03
N GLU A 150 8.18 -1.47 -10.22
CA GLU A 150 7.03 -1.53 -11.13
C GLU A 150 6.68 -2.98 -11.48
N GLN A 151 7.69 -3.84 -11.70
CA GLN A 151 7.47 -5.24 -12.03
C GLN A 151 6.68 -5.95 -10.92
N SER A 152 7.01 -5.73 -9.65
CA SER A 152 6.26 -6.31 -8.53
C SER A 152 4.79 -5.90 -8.53
N LEU A 153 4.49 -4.64 -8.89
CA LEU A 153 3.12 -4.15 -9.01
C LEU A 153 2.38 -4.79 -10.20
N ARG A 154 3.06 -4.96 -11.35
CA ARG A 154 2.50 -5.64 -12.52
C ARG A 154 2.25 -7.13 -12.25
N ASP A 155 3.13 -7.77 -11.50
CA ASP A 155 2.97 -9.17 -11.08
C ASP A 155 1.74 -9.32 -10.18
N ILE A 156 1.53 -8.42 -9.22
CA ILE A 156 0.31 -8.38 -8.38
C ILE A 156 -0.96 -8.22 -9.23
N ILE A 157 -0.96 -7.30 -10.21
CA ILE A 157 -2.10 -7.12 -11.12
C ILE A 157 -2.36 -8.41 -11.92
N SER A 158 -1.29 -9.03 -12.44
CA SER A 158 -1.37 -10.27 -13.21
C SER A 158 -1.93 -11.41 -12.37
N ASP A 159 -1.54 -11.52 -11.10
CA ASP A 159 -2.08 -12.52 -10.16
C ASP A 159 -3.59 -12.32 -9.96
N PHE A 160 -4.06 -11.09 -9.77
CA PHE A 160 -5.49 -10.81 -9.66
C PHE A 160 -6.26 -11.09 -10.96
N GLN A 161 -5.66 -10.84 -12.12
CA GLN A 161 -6.23 -11.19 -13.44
C GLN A 161 -6.29 -12.71 -13.65
N ASN A 162 -5.31 -13.46 -13.15
CA ASN A 162 -5.27 -14.92 -13.20
C ASN A 162 -6.31 -15.55 -12.28
N LEU A 163 -6.56 -14.93 -11.12
CA LEU A 163 -7.63 -15.31 -10.21
C LEU A 163 -9.03 -14.94 -10.73
N GLY A 164 -9.12 -14.18 -11.83
CA GLY A 164 -10.39 -13.75 -12.41
C GLY A 164 -11.14 -12.73 -11.55
N ILE A 165 -10.42 -11.99 -10.70
CA ILE A 165 -10.98 -10.96 -9.80
C ILE A 165 -10.57 -9.53 -10.19
N TRP A 166 -9.77 -9.38 -11.24
CA TRP A 166 -9.38 -8.09 -11.81
C TRP A 166 -9.64 -8.07 -13.33
N PRO A 167 -10.10 -6.94 -13.90
CA PRO A 167 -10.36 -6.79 -15.34
C PRO A 167 -9.12 -7.05 -16.21
N ARG A 168 -9.31 -7.70 -17.36
CA ARG A 168 -8.26 -7.79 -18.39
C ARG A 168 -8.44 -6.65 -19.39
N ASP A 169 -7.33 -6.16 -19.92
CA ASP A 169 -7.29 -5.14 -20.98
C ASP A 169 -8.10 -5.56 -22.22
#